data_AF-A0A9D8J690-F1
#
_entry.id   AF-A0A9D8J690-F1
#
_cell.length_a   1.000
_cell.length_b   1.000
_cell.length_c   1.000
_cell.angle_alpha   90.00
_cell.angle_beta   90.00
_cell.angle_gamma   90.00
#
_symmetry.space_group_name_H-M   'P 1'
#
loop_
_entity.id
_entity.type
_entity.pdbx_description
1 polymer ?
#
loop_
_entity_poly.entity_id
_entity_poly.type
_entity_poly.pdbx_seq_one_letter_code
_entity_poly.pdbx_strand_id
1 'polypeptide(L)'
;VSITAKLGEVTAFLVEVKQAGLFGVRNLDEEEHRRAIAAIAPSILFPYARATIANLVSQGGFPQLLLPPVNFDALYTRSVAEAAVRQQAQIPPSSLNS
;
A
#
# COMPACT_ATOMS: atom_id res chain seq x y z
N VAL A 1 2.42 -7.70 0.20
CA VAL A 1 1.67 -7.73 1.48
C VAL A 1 2.40 -8.67 2.42
N SER A 2 2.81 -8.20 3.59
CA SER A 2 3.48 -9.01 4.62
C SER A 2 2.65 -8.97 5.90
N ILE A 3 2.41 -10.12 6.51
CA ILE A 3 1.58 -10.26 7.71
C ILE A 3 2.33 -11.12 8.72
N THR A 4 2.45 -10.57 9.92
CA THR A 4 3.01 -11.25 11.07
C THR A 4 1.93 -11.36 12.14
N ALA A 5 1.61 -12.59 12.55
CA ALA A 5 0.76 -12.85 13.70
C ALA A 5 1.61 -13.37 14.87
N LYS A 6 1.37 -12.84 16.07
CA LYS A 6 2.07 -13.25 17.30
C LYS A 6 1.08 -13.77 18.33
N LEU A 7 1.48 -14.80 19.08
CA LEU A 7 0.81 -15.31 20.27
C LEU A 7 1.74 -15.08 21.47
N GLY A 8 1.50 -14.00 22.22
CA GLY A 8 2.45 -13.52 23.22
C GLY A 8 3.78 -13.10 22.58
N GLU A 9 4.90 -13.64 23.08
CA GLU A 9 6.24 -13.40 22.54
C GLU A 9 6.58 -14.26 21.31
N VAL A 10 5.76 -15.27 20.98
CA VAL A 10 6.05 -16.23 19.91
C VAL A 10 5.35 -15.81 18.62
N THR A 11 6.08 -15.81 17.49
CA THR A 11 5.47 -15.60 16.17
C THR A 11 4.70 -16.85 15.79
N ALA A 12 3.38 -16.74 15.65
CA ALA A 12 2.50 -17.85 15.30
C ALA A 12 2.63 -18.21 13.82
N PHE A 13 2.64 -17.21 12.93
CA PHE A 13 2.95 -17.38 11.51
C PHE A 13 3.39 -16.07 10.86
N LEU A 14 4.15 -16.20 9.77
CA LEU A 14 4.57 -15.11 8.87
C LEU A 14 4.16 -15.49 7.44
N VAL A 15 3.38 -14.63 6.78
CA VAL A 15 2.97 -14.81 5.39
C VAL A 15 3.35 -13.57 4.59
N GLU A 16 4.11 -13.75 3.52
CA GLU A 16 4.44 -12.70 2.55
C GLU A 16 3.93 -13.08 1.17
N VAL A 17 3.09 -12.22 0.59
CA VAL A 17 2.53 -12.39 -0.75
C VAL A 17 2.88 -11.18 -1.61
N LYS A 18 3.49 -11.43 -2.77
CA LYS A 18 3.77 -10.43 -3.81
C LYS A 18 2.81 -10.65 -4.97
N GLN A 19 1.69 -9.94 -4.95
CA GLN A 19 0.71 -9.98 -6.02
C GLN A 19 1.08 -8.96 -7.10
N ALA A 20 1.10 -9.40 -8.36
CA ALA A 20 1.39 -8.57 -9.53
C ALA A 20 0.27 -8.66 -10.57
N GLY A 21 0.22 -7.70 -11.48
CA GLY A 21 -0.70 -7.67 -12.61
C GLY A 21 -0.20 -6.78 -13.73
N LEU A 22 -0.63 -7.06 -14.96
CA LEU A 22 -0.33 -6.26 -16.13
C LEU A 22 -1.50 -5.32 -16.42
N PHE A 23 -1.23 -4.02 -16.53
CA PHE A 23 -2.25 -2.98 -16.73
C PHE A 23 -1.95 -2.20 -18.01
N GLY A 24 -2.94 -2.13 -18.89
CA GLY A 24 -2.91 -1.20 -20.02
C GLY A 24 -3.39 0.17 -19.56
N VAL A 25 -2.52 1.17 -19.61
CA VAL A 25 -2.84 2.56 -19.26
C VAL A 25 -2.72 3.42 -20.51
N ARG A 26 -3.77 4.17 -20.87
CA ARG A 26 -3.81 5.06 -22.05
C ARG A 26 -4.61 6.30 -21.73
N ASN A 27 -4.27 7.40 -22.39
CA ASN A 27 -5.01 8.67 -22.33
C ASN A 27 -5.23 9.22 -20.91
N LEU A 28 -4.24 9.07 -20.03
CA LEU A 28 -4.25 9.68 -18.70
C LEU A 28 -3.25 10.83 -18.67
N ASP A 29 -3.58 11.90 -17.95
CA ASP A 29 -2.61 12.92 -17.59
C ASP A 29 -1.63 12.40 -16.51
N GLU A 30 -0.64 13.21 -16.14
CA GLU A 30 0.40 12.79 -15.20
C GLU A 30 -0.15 12.51 -13.79
N GLU A 31 -1.13 13.28 -13.34
CA GLU A 31 -1.76 13.12 -12.02
C GLU A 31 -2.59 11.83 -11.97
N GLU A 32 -3.38 11.60 -13.00
CA GLU A 32 -4.21 10.42 -13.19
C GLU A 32 -3.34 9.17 -13.33
N HIS A 33 -2.22 9.26 -14.06
CA HIS A 33 -1.26 8.17 -14.19
C HIS A 33 -0.65 7.78 -12.83
N ARG A 34 -0.23 8.78 -12.04
CA ARG A 34 0.27 8.55 -10.67
C ARG A 34 -0.78 7.88 -9.80
N ARG A 35 -2.03 8.38 -9.81
CA ARG A 35 -3.13 7.77 -9.06
C ARG A 35 -3.44 6.35 -9.54
N ALA A 36 -3.37 6.09 -10.85
CA ALA A 36 -3.60 4.77 -11.41
C ALA A 36 -2.62 3.73 -10.87
N ILE A 37 -1.33 4.07 -10.78
CA ILE A 37 -0.30 3.18 -10.23
C ILE A 37 -0.41 3.07 -8.70
N ALA A 38 -0.62 4.19 -8.01
CA ALA A 38 -0.53 4.24 -6.55
C ALA A 38 -1.81 3.78 -5.81
N ALA A 39 -2.99 3.93 -6.43
CA ALA A 39 -4.27 3.61 -5.80
C ALA A 39 -5.05 2.55 -6.57
N ILE A 40 -5.26 2.74 -7.87
CA ILE A 40 -6.19 1.91 -8.65
C ILE A 40 -5.64 0.50 -8.85
N ALA A 41 -4.42 0.37 -9.38
CA ALA A 41 -3.77 -0.92 -9.59
C ALA A 41 -3.69 -1.76 -8.30
N PRO A 42 -3.19 -1.26 -7.16
CA PRO A 42 -3.17 -2.05 -5.93
C PRO A 42 -4.57 -2.36 -5.37
N SER A 43 -5.56 -1.48 -5.56
CA SER A 43 -6.96 -1.79 -5.18
C SER A 43 -7.51 -2.98 -5.95
N ILE A 44 -7.16 -3.13 -7.22
CA ILE A 44 -7.55 -4.27 -8.05
C ILE A 44 -6.81 -5.55 -7.59
N LEU A 45 -5.52 -5.44 -7.26
CA LEU A 45 -4.71 -6.60 -6.85
C LEU A 45 -4.99 -7.08 -5.42
N PHE A 46 -5.42 -6.19 -4.53
CA PHE A 46 -5.55 -6.47 -3.10
C PHE A 46 -6.54 -7.60 -2.76
N PRO A 47 -7.74 -7.70 -3.36
CA PRO A 47 -8.64 -8.82 -3.12
C PRO A 47 -8.02 -10.18 -3.42
N TYR A 48 -7.20 -10.29 -4.48
CA TYR A 48 -6.48 -11.52 -4.82
C TYR A 48 -5.40 -11.83 -3.80
N ALA A 49 -4.58 -10.84 -3.43
CA ALA A 49 -3.57 -11.01 -2.39
C ALA A 49 -4.20 -11.46 -1.06
N ARG A 50 -5.34 -10.85 -0.68
CA ARG A 50 -6.10 -11.19 0.51
C ARG A 50 -6.64 -12.62 0.47
N ALA A 51 -7.21 -13.04 -0.66
CA ALA A 51 -7.71 -14.40 -0.82
C ALA A 51 -6.58 -15.43 -0.71
N THR A 52 -5.43 -15.16 -1.35
CA THR A 52 -4.23 -16.01 -1.26
C THR A 52 -3.76 -16.14 0.19
N ILE A 53 -3.71 -15.04 0.94
CA ILE A 53 -3.32 -15.04 2.36
C ILE A 53 -4.31 -15.87 3.19
N ALA A 54 -5.61 -15.65 3.03
CA ALA A 54 -6.63 -16.40 3.77
C ALA A 54 -6.51 -17.91 3.51
N ASN A 55 -6.24 -18.30 2.26
CA ASN A 55 -6.01 -19.69 1.89
C ASN A 55 -4.74 -20.25 2.55
N LEU A 56 -3.61 -19.54 2.47
CA LEU A 56 -2.34 -19.97 3.09
C LEU A 56 -2.46 -20.15 4.61
N VAL A 57 -3.13 -19.23 5.30
CA VAL A 57 -3.37 -19.31 6.75
C VAL A 57 -4.25 -20.52 7.08
N SER A 58 -5.32 -20.74 6.31
CA SER A 58 -6.21 -21.89 6.50
C SER A 58 -5.50 -23.22 6.24
N GLN A 59 -4.64 -23.30 5.22
CA GLN A 59 -3.83 -24.48 4.93
C GLN A 59 -2.80 -24.77 6.03
N GLY A 60 -2.33 -23.73 6.74
CA GLY A 60 -1.49 -23.87 7.92
C GLY A 60 -2.20 -24.38 9.17
N GLY A 61 -3.51 -24.69 9.10
CA GLY A 61 -4.31 -25.14 10.24
C GLY A 61 -4.70 -24.03 11.22
N PHE A 62 -4.45 -22.77 10.86
CA PHE A 62 -4.84 -21.61 11.66
C PHE A 62 -6.27 -21.15 11.31
N PRO A 63 -6.96 -20.45 12.24
CA PRO A 63 -8.23 -19.80 11.95
C PRO A 63 -8.11 -18.86 10.74
N GLN A 64 -9.17 -18.74 9.94
CA GLN A 64 -9.14 -17.87 8.77
C GLN A 64 -8.84 -16.42 9.15
N LEU A 65 -7.82 -15.86 8.51
CA LEU A 65 -7.46 -14.46 8.64
C LEU A 65 -8.14 -13.65 7.53
N LEU A 66 -9.18 -12.90 7.90
CA LEU A 66 -9.84 -11.98 6.99
C LEU A 66 -9.20 -10.60 7.11
N LEU A 67 -8.43 -10.19 6.11
CA LEU A 67 -7.85 -8.85 6.11
C LEU A 67 -8.95 -7.79 5.94
N PRO A 68 -8.90 -6.71 6.73
CA PRO A 68 -9.79 -5.58 6.51
C PRO A 68 -9.57 -4.99 5.10
N PRO A 69 -10.60 -4.40 4.49
CA PRO A 69 -10.42 -3.67 3.24
C PRO A 69 -9.44 -2.50 3.45
N VAL A 70 -8.64 -2.22 2.43
CA VAL A 70 -7.69 -1.11 2.42
C VAL A 70 -8.21 -0.04 1.47
N ASN A 71 -8.24 1.22 1.93
CA ASN A 71 -8.59 2.36 1.09
C ASN A 71 -7.32 2.98 0.50
N PHE A 72 -6.93 2.53 -0.70
CA PHE A 72 -5.71 3.01 -1.36
C PHE A 72 -5.82 4.44 -1.87
N ASP A 73 -7.02 4.94 -2.15
CA ASP A 73 -7.23 6.36 -2.51
C ASP A 73 -6.87 7.28 -1.35
N ALA A 74 -7.33 6.96 -0.14
CA ALA A 74 -6.98 7.73 1.05
C ALA A 74 -5.48 7.69 1.33
N LEU A 75 -4.83 6.54 1.12
CA LEU A 75 -3.37 6.42 1.24
C LEU A 75 -2.63 7.27 0.20
N TYR A 76 -3.10 7.29 -1.05
CA TYR A 76 -2.53 8.13 -2.09
C TYR A 76 -2.66 9.61 -1.76
N THR A 77 -3.87 10.09 -1.43
CA THR A 77 -4.12 11.49 -1.04
C THR A 77 -3.23 11.92 0.13
N ARG A 78 -3.09 11.05 1.14
CA ARG A 78 -2.19 11.30 2.28
C ARG A 78 -0.74 11.42 1.82
N SER A 79 -0.28 10.53 0.95
CA SER A 79 1.10 10.56 0.45
C SER A 79 1.43 11.83 -0.34
N VAL A 80 0.48 12.32 -1.15
CA VAL A 80 0.61 13.57 -1.91
C VAL A 80 0.66 14.77 -0.97
N ALA A 81 -0.20 14.82 0.04
CA ALA A 81 -0.19 15.89 1.05
C ALA A 81 1.13 15.91 1.83
N GLU A 82 1.65 14.74 2.25
CA GLU A 82 2.94 14.64 2.94
C GLU A 82 4.12 15.07 2.05
N ALA A 83 4.09 14.75 0.75
CA ALA A 83 5.10 15.19 -0.20
C ALA A 83 5.11 16.73 -0.38
N ALA A 84 3.94 17.36 -0.43
CA ALA A 84 3.82 18.82 -0.52
C ALA A 84 4.40 19.54 0.72
N VAL A 85 4.16 19.00 1.91
CA VAL A 85 4.73 19.54 3.17
C VAL A 85 6.24 19.40 3.20
N ARG A 86 6.80 18.27 2.73
CA ARG A 86 8.26 18.08 2.65
C ARG A 86 8.94 19.04 1.69
N GLN A 87 8.30 19.40 0.58
CA GLN A 87 8.84 20.39 -0.36
C GLN A 87 8.90 21.81 0.23
N GLN A 88 7.94 22.19 1.09
CA GLN A 88 7.96 23.49 1.77
C GLN A 88 9.00 23.56 2.90
N ALA A 89 9.30 22.44 3.56
CA ALA A 89 10.32 22.37 4.62
C ALA A 89 11.77 22.41 4.10
N GLN A 90 11.99 22.26 2.79
CA GLN A 90 13.32 22.20 2.17
C GLN A 90 13.78 23.55 1.55
N ILE A 91 13.06 24.66 1.78
CA ILE A 91 13.49 26.01 1.35
C ILE A 91 14.22 26.68 2.53
N PRO A 92 15.57 26.68 2.58
CA PRO A 92 16.30 27.37 3.65
C PRO A 92 16.10 28.90 3.53
N PRO A 93 15.90 29.62 4.65
CA PRO A 93 15.89 31.08 4.67
C PRO A 93 17.34 31.57 4.51
N SER A 94 17.81 31.77 3.28
CA SER A 94 19.18 32.23 3.01
C SER A 94 19.25 33.15 1.80
N SER A 95 18.50 34.26 1.80
CA SER A 95 18.77 35.36 0.87
C SER A 95 18.22 36.73 1.31
N LEU A 96 18.02 36.98 2.61
CA LEU A 96 17.65 38.31 3.12
C LEU A 96 18.62 38.74 4.23
N ASN A 97 19.82 39.14 3.83
CA ASN A 97 20.64 40.20 4.46
C ASN A 97 21.91 40.37 3.62
N SER A 98 21.93 41.42 2.80
CA SER A 98 23.12 42.02 2.18
C SER A 98 23.04 43.52 2.42
#